data_AF-A0A3M1PT74-F1
#
_entry.id   AF-A0A3M1PT74-F1
#
_cell.length_a   1.000
_cell.length_b   1.000
_cell.length_c   1.000
_cell.angle_alpha   90.00
_cell.angle_beta   90.00
_cell.angle_gamma   90.00
#
_symmetry.space_group_name_H-M   'P 1'
#
loop_
_entity.id
_entity.type
_entity.pdbx_description
1 polymer ?
#
loop_
_entity_poly.entity_id
_entity_poly.type
_entity_poly.pdbx_seq_one_letter_code
_entity_poly.pdbx_strand_id
1 'polypeptide(L)' 'MDLFNSKLVDYLHELAVPDDEVVREMEDYARKKNFPIVGPLVGRLCFQLVKMLSARRIFEMGSGFGYSAYWMAKA' A
#
# COMPACT_ATOMS: atom_id res chain seq x y z
N MET A 1 -16.95 11.24 -7.12
CA MET A 1 -17.17 11.76 -5.77
C MET A 1 -15.79 11.88 -5.15
N ASP A 2 -15.34 13.10 -4.86
CA ASP A 2 -14.03 13.31 -4.25
C ASP A 2 -14.20 13.18 -2.73
N LEU A 3 -13.63 12.12 -2.15
CA LEU A 3 -13.78 11.81 -0.73
C LEU A 3 -12.91 12.72 0.15
N PHE A 4 -11.84 13.30 -0.43
CA PHE A 4 -10.83 14.06 0.29
C PHE A 4 -10.44 15.32 -0.47
N ASN A 5 -9.86 16.28 0.24
CA ASN A 5 -9.21 17.43 -0.37
C ASN A 5 -7.93 16.99 -1.08
N SER A 6 -7.76 17.35 -2.35
CA SER A 6 -6.57 16.96 -3.14
C SER A 6 -5.25 17.38 -2.50
N LYS A 7 -5.16 18.59 -1.92
CA LYS A 7 -3.95 19.06 -1.25
C LYS A 7 -3.57 18.20 -0.04
N LEU A 8 -4.57 17.64 0.66
CA LEU A 8 -4.33 16.73 1.77
C LEU A 8 -3.76 15.40 1.26
N VAL A 9 -4.31 14.88 0.16
CA VAL A 9 -3.86 13.63 -0.45
C VAL A 9 -2.42 13.77 -0.94
N ASP A 10 -2.10 14.85 -1.65
CA ASP A 10 -0.75 15.14 -2.13
C ASP A 10 0.25 15.24 -0.97
N TYR A 11 -0.10 16.00 0.08
CA TYR A 11 0.72 16.12 1.29
C TYR A 11 0.99 14.76 1.96
N LEU A 12 -0.02 13.90 2.07
CA LEU A 12 0.16 12.57 2.66
C LEU A 12 1.05 11.69 1.78
N HIS A 13 0.96 11.79 0.46
CA HIS A 13 1.83 11.05 -0.46
C HIS A 13 3.28 11.50 -0.37
N GLU A 14 3.54 12.81 -0.22
CA GLU A 14 4.88 13.35 0.00
C GLU A 14 5.51 12.82 1.30
N LEU A 15 4.71 12.61 2.36
CA LEU A 15 5.18 11.99 3.60
C LEU A 15 5.36 10.46 3.50
N ALA A 16 4.70 9.82 2.53
CA ALA A 16 4.63 8.37 2.40
C ALA A 16 5.61 7.77 1.39
N VAL A 17 6.68 8.48 1.04
CA VAL A 17 7.72 8.00 0.12
C VAL A 17 8.33 6.68 0.63
N PRO A 18 8.32 5.59 -0.16
CA PRO A 18 8.84 4.30 0.29
C PRO A 18 10.37 4.27 0.32
N ASP A 19 10.94 3.84 1.46
CA ASP A 19 12.37 3.54 1.57
C ASP A 19 12.74 2.19 0.93
N ASP A 20 11.75 1.32 0.74
CA ASP A 20 11.90 -0.05 0.27
C ASP A 20 11.93 -0.13 -1.26
N GLU A 21 13.00 -0.70 -1.80
CA GLU A 21 13.20 -0.85 -3.25
C GLU A 21 12.13 -1.75 -3.90
N VAL A 22 11.73 -2.84 -3.24
CA VAL A 22 10.72 -3.76 -3.79
C VAL A 22 9.37 -3.06 -3.89
N VAL A 23 8.98 -2.28 -2.88
CA VAL A 23 7.73 -1.51 -2.90
C VAL A 23 7.77 -0.48 -4.04
N ARG A 24 8.88 0.23 -4.22
CA ARG A 24 9.04 1.19 -5.33
C ARG A 24 8.89 0.52 -6.69
N GLU A 25 9.54 -0.62 -6.90
CA GLU A 25 9.42 -1.39 -8.15
C GLU A 25 7.99 -1.84 -8.41
N MET A 26 7.28 -2.32 -7.39
CA MET A 26 5.88 -2.72 -7.47
C MET A 26 4.95 -1.55 -7.83
N GLU A 27 5.14 -0.38 -7.21
CA GLU A 27 4.37 0.83 -7.52
C GLU A 27 4.62 1.32 -8.95
N ASP A 28 5.89 1.31 -9.39
CA ASP A 28 6.24 1.71 -10.76
C ASP A 28 5.72 0.71 -11.79
N TYR A 29 5.74 -0.59 -11.48
CA TYR A 29 5.11 -1.60 -12.30
C TYR A 29 3.61 -1.37 -12.43
N ALA A 30 2.90 -1.12 -11.31
CA ALA A 30 1.47 -0.81 -11.32
C ALA A 30 1.17 0.43 -12.17
N ARG A 31 1.95 1.50 -12.00
CA ARG A 31 1.81 2.76 -12.75
C ARG A 31 2.01 2.54 -14.25
N LYS A 32 3.08 1.84 -14.64
CA LYS A 32 3.40 1.56 -16.06
C LYS A 32 2.36 0.66 -16.73
N LYS A 33 1.76 -0.26 -15.97
CA LYS A 33 0.75 -1.20 -16.47
C LYS A 33 -0.69 -0.72 -16.30
N ASN A 34 -0.89 0.45 -15.70
CA ASN A 34 -2.20 0.93 -15.26
C ASN A 34 -2.97 -0.16 -14.46
N PHE A 35 -2.24 -0.89 -13.62
CA PHE A 35 -2.77 -2.00 -12.84
C PHE A 35 -3.25 -1.47 -11.47
N PRO A 36 -4.48 -1.81 -11.03
CA PRO A 36 -5.02 -1.29 -9.78
C PRO A 36 -4.30 -1.88 -8.56
N ILE A 37 -3.89 -1.00 -7.65
CA ILE A 37 -3.33 -1.34 -6.34
C ILE A 37 -3.97 -0.47 -5.25
N VAL A 38 -3.87 -0.89 -3.99
CA VAL A 38 -4.39 -0.11 -2.85
C VAL A 38 -3.61 1.20 -2.60
N GLY A 39 -2.40 1.32 -3.17
CA GLY A 39 -1.53 2.50 -3.05
C GLY A 39 -0.72 2.56 -1.75
N PRO A 40 0.26 3.49 -1.66
CA PRO A 40 1.22 3.55 -0.56
C PRO A 40 0.59 3.85 0.80
N LEU A 41 -0.40 4.74 0.86
CA LEU A 41 -1.05 5.13 2.11
C LEU A 41 -1.80 3.96 2.75
N VAL A 42 -2.57 3.23 1.94
CA VAL A 42 -3.33 2.06 2.42
C VAL A 42 -2.41 0.88 2.71
N GLY A 43 -1.35 0.67 1.91
CA GLY A 43 -0.32 -0.34 2.20
C GLY A 43 0.30 -0.15 3.58
N ARG A 44 0.71 1.08 3.92
CA ARG A 44 1.22 1.42 5.26
C ARG A 44 0.19 1.18 6.35
N LEU A 45 -1.08 1.50 6.11
CA LEU A 45 -2.17 1.21 7.05
C LEU A 45 -2.28 -0.30 7.31
N CYS A 46 -2.29 -1.12 6.27
CA CYS A 46 -2.31 -2.59 6.40
C CYS A 46 -1.13 -3.09 7.25
N PHE A 47 0.08 -2.60 7.00
CA PHE A 47 1.25 -2.94 7.80
C PHE A 47 1.04 -2.59 9.29
N GLN A 48 0.60 -1.36 9.58
CA GLN A 48 0.38 -0.92 10.96
C GLN A 48 -0.70 -1.76 11.66
N LEU A 49 -1.80 -2.08 10.97
CA LEU A 49 -2.85 -2.94 11.51
C LEU A 49 -2.32 -4.34 11.85
N VAL A 50 -1.49 -4.93 10.99
CA VAL A 50 -0.87 -6.23 11.27
C VAL A 50 0.05 -6.17 12.49
N LYS A 51 0.88 -5.12 12.61
CA LYS A 51 1.74 -4.90 13.79
C LYS A 51 0.92 -4.77 15.07
N MET A 52 -0.09 -3.91 15.06
CA MET A 52 -0.91 -3.60 16.23
C MET A 52 -1.73 -4.80 16.70
N LEU A 53 -2.26 -5.59 15.76
CA LEU A 53 -3.07 -6.77 16.06
C LEU A 53 -2.23 -8.03 16.31
N SER A 54 -0.91 -7.95 16.11
CA SER A 54 -0.02 -9.12 16.12
C SER A 54 -0.55 -10.27 15.25
N ALA A 55 -1.10 -9.94 14.09
CA ALA A 55 -1.77 -10.91 13.24
C ALA A 55 -0.75 -11.96 12.74
N ARG A 56 -1.07 -13.25 12.91
CA ARG A 56 -0.23 -14.38 12.50
C ARG A 56 -0.73 -15.10 11.25
N ARG A 57 -2.00 -14.91 10.92
CA ARG A 57 -2.67 -15.52 9.76
C ARG A 57 -3.59 -14.47 9.15
N ILE A 58 -3.42 -14.25 7.86
CA ILE A 58 -4.14 -13.23 7.10
C ILE A 58 -4.72 -13.94 5.88
N PHE A 59 -6.01 -13.73 5.65
CA PHE A 59 -6.67 -14.19 4.44
C PHE A 59 -6.90 -13.00 3.52
N GLU A 60 -6.43 -13.11 2.29
CA GLU A 60 -6.64 -12.12 1.24
C GLU A 60 -7.25 -12.80 0.01
N MET A 61 -8.41 -12.31 -0.43
CA MET A 61 -9.08 -12.81 -1.63
C MET A 61 -8.85 -11.83 -2.78
N GLY A 62 -7.88 -12.16 -3.64
CA GLY A 62 -7.49 -11.35 -4.79
C GLY A 62 -6.45 -10.29 -4.44
N SER A 63 -5.17 -10.65 -4.58
CA SER A 63 -4.02 -9.80 -4.24
C SER A 63 -3.41 -9.06 -5.43
N GLY A 64 -3.96 -9.26 -6.64
CA GLY A 64 -3.32 -8.83 -7.88
C GLY A 64 -1.95 -9.53 -8.04
N PHE A 65 -0.88 -8.76 -8.10
CA PHE A 65 0.50 -9.28 -8.07
C PHE A 65 1.13 -9.25 -6.66
N GLY A 66 0.33 -9.09 -5.61
CA GLY A 66 0.78 -9.22 -4.22
C GLY A 66 1.20 -7.94 -3.53
N TYR A 67 0.83 -6.75 -4.04
CA TYR A 67 1.23 -5.47 -3.42
C TYR A 67 0.70 -5.29 -1.98
N SER A 68 -0.59 -5.52 -1.76
CA SER A 68 -1.19 -5.50 -0.42
C SER A 68 -0.69 -6.66 0.46
N ALA A 69 -0.57 -7.86 -0.11
CA ALA A 69 0.04 -9.02 0.56
C ALA A 69 1.44 -8.71 1.10
N TYR A 70 2.27 -8.02 0.31
CA TYR A 70 3.63 -7.65 0.67
C TYR A 70 3.63 -6.76 1.92
N TRP A 71 2.81 -5.70 1.96
CA TRP A 71 2.70 -4.83 3.12
C TRP A 71 2.25 -5.57 4.38
N MET A 72 1.31 -6.50 4.24
CA MET A 72 0.85 -7.34 5.35
C MET A 72 1.90 -8.33 5.81
N ALA A 73 2.67 -8.93 4.91
CA ALA A 73 3.73 -9.90 5.22
C ALA A 73 5.00 -9.25 5.78
N LYS A 74 5.26 -7.97 5.45
CA LYS A 74 6.41 -7.20 5.94
C LYS A 74 6.31 -6.85 7.43
N ALA A 75 5.10 -6.85 7.99
CA ALA A 75 4.82 -6.49 9.38
C ALA A 75 5.24 -7.58 10.39
#